data_AF-A0A4V4LE42-F1
#
_entry.id   AF-A0A4V4LE42-F1
#
_cell.length_a   1.000
_cell.length_b   1.000
_cell.length_c   1.000
_cell.angle_alpha   90.00
_cell.angle_beta   90.00
_cell.angle_gamma   90.00
#
_symmetry.space_group_name_H-M   'P 1'
#
loop_
_entity.id
_entity.type
_entity.pdbx_description
1 polymer ?
#
loop_
_entity_poly.entity_id
_entity_poly.type
_entity_poly.pdbx_seq_one_letter_code
_entity_poly.pdbx_strand_id
1 'polypeptide(L)'
;MADTNSQLRVRTANLDGDDVEFILAAWDSTLPFLASIGAGEMWGNQPLSARAGQRQEVIDIIKGTTKELHGSRDFLIAETRPSEGIVQLGAAMTRQRLPEYLNQHVDIKSHIDANKALIYLEVLVADQRPNRRYKGAGQALVEALKQRARLDGKDILYVDVWAGNNRRLNMQVWP
;
A
#
# COMPACT_ATOMS: atom_id res chain seq x y z
N MET A 1 6.57 -31.42 -2.93
CA MET A 1 5.87 -31.34 -1.63
C MET A 1 5.31 -29.93 -1.50
N ALA A 2 3.99 -29.77 -1.56
CA ALA A 2 3.34 -28.48 -1.36
C ALA A 2 3.36 -28.17 0.13
N ASP A 3 3.99 -27.06 0.52
CA ASP A 3 3.95 -26.56 1.88
C ASP A 3 2.54 -26.02 2.17
N THR A 4 1.74 -26.78 2.90
CA THR A 4 0.27 -26.72 2.90
C THR A 4 -0.35 -25.72 3.87
N ASN A 5 0.40 -24.83 4.55
CA ASN A 5 -0.27 -23.81 5.39
C ASN A 5 0.57 -22.59 5.79
N SER A 6 1.26 -21.98 4.84
CA SER A 6 1.78 -20.62 5.04
C SER A 6 0.62 -19.61 5.03
N GLN A 7 -0.12 -19.49 6.14
CA GLN A 7 -1.24 -18.57 6.28
C GLN A 7 -0.72 -17.13 6.25
N LEU A 8 -1.26 -16.33 5.33
CA LEU A 8 -1.02 -14.89 5.29
C LEU A 8 -1.57 -14.24 6.55
N ARG A 9 -0.74 -13.40 7.18
CA ARG A 9 -1.10 -12.55 8.30
C ARG A 9 -0.88 -11.10 7.90
N VAL A 10 -1.75 -10.22 8.38
CA VAL A 10 -1.62 -8.78 8.19
C VAL A 10 -1.49 -8.12 9.55
N ARG A 11 -0.53 -7.21 9.68
CA ARG A 11 -0.28 -6.45 10.91
C ARG A 11 0.11 -5.01 10.59
N THR A 12 -0.01 -4.12 11.57
CA THR A 12 0.57 -2.78 11.47
C THR A 12 2.10 -2.89 11.39
N ALA A 13 2.70 -2.01 10.59
CA ALA A 13 4.14 -1.85 10.56
C ALA A 13 4.65 -1.35 11.93
N ASN A 14 5.88 -1.72 12.29
CA ASN A 14 6.54 -1.29 13.51
C ASN A 14 8.03 -1.02 13.26
N LEU A 15 8.71 -0.41 14.24
CA LEU A 15 10.13 -0.08 14.15
C LEU A 15 11.05 -1.12 14.80
N ASP A 16 10.50 -2.16 15.42
CA ASP A 16 11.28 -3.16 16.15
C ASP A 16 11.90 -4.21 15.20
N GLY A 17 11.58 -4.15 13.91
CA GLY A 17 12.14 -5.00 12.86
C GLY A 17 12.39 -4.25 11.56
N ASP A 18 12.41 -4.99 10.46
CA ASP A 18 12.85 -4.47 9.15
C ASP A 18 11.72 -3.86 8.32
N ASP A 19 10.60 -3.44 8.91
CA ASP A 19 9.44 -2.97 8.14
C ASP A 19 9.74 -1.72 7.31
N VAL A 20 10.56 -0.80 7.83
CA VAL A 20 10.99 0.40 7.08
C VAL A 20 11.73 -0.01 5.79
N GLU A 21 12.75 -0.86 5.94
CA GLU A 21 13.56 -1.32 4.81
C GLU A 21 12.75 -2.20 3.86
N PHE A 22 11.82 -3.00 4.40
CA PHE A 22 10.90 -3.79 3.60
C PHE A 22 9.96 -2.91 2.76
N ILE A 23 9.34 -1.88 3.34
CA ILE A 23 8.43 -0.98 2.62
C ILE A 23 9.17 -0.30 1.46
N LEU A 24 10.36 0.23 1.72
CA LEU A 24 11.20 0.87 0.69
C LEU A 24 11.56 -0.13 -0.42
N ALA A 25 12.05 -1.31 -0.06
CA ALA A 25 12.46 -2.30 -1.03
C ALA A 25 11.30 -2.92 -1.82
N ALA A 26 10.13 -3.12 -1.18
CA ALA A 26 8.93 -3.61 -1.85
C ALA A 26 8.45 -2.59 -2.90
N TRP A 27 8.47 -1.30 -2.58
CA TRP A 27 8.17 -0.25 -3.54
C TRP A 27 9.14 -0.25 -4.72
N ASP A 28 10.45 -0.22 -4.44
CA ASP A 28 11.49 -0.21 -5.47
C ASP A 28 11.40 -1.41 -6.41
N SER A 29 11.03 -2.57 -5.87
CA SER A 29 10.87 -3.81 -6.65
C SER A 29 9.80 -3.71 -7.74
N THR A 30 8.83 -2.81 -7.61
CA THR A 30 7.76 -2.63 -8.59
C THR A 30 8.20 -1.84 -9.82
N LEU A 31 9.20 -0.96 -9.69
CA LEU A 31 9.55 -0.03 -10.76
C LEU A 31 9.97 -0.74 -12.06
N PRO A 32 10.80 -1.81 -12.04
CA PRO A 32 11.11 -2.56 -13.25
C PRO A 32 9.87 -3.20 -13.91
N PHE A 33 8.93 -3.70 -13.12
CA PHE A 33 7.69 -4.28 -13.64
C PHE A 33 6.76 -3.21 -14.24
N LEU A 34 6.58 -2.08 -13.55
CA LEU A 34 5.80 -0.96 -14.10
C LEU A 34 6.42 -0.44 -15.40
N ALA A 35 7.75 -0.32 -15.47
CA ALA A 35 8.44 0.05 -16.69
C ALA A 35 8.22 -0.95 -17.83
N SER A 36 8.23 -2.27 -17.55
CA SER A 36 8.08 -3.30 -18.58
C SER A 36 6.68 -3.34 -19.21
N ILE A 37 5.66 -2.83 -18.52
CA ILE A 37 4.28 -2.72 -19.04
C ILE A 37 3.93 -1.30 -19.53
N GLY A 38 4.91 -0.40 -19.60
CA GLY A 38 4.72 0.99 -20.05
C GLY A 38 4.07 1.91 -19.01
N ALA A 39 4.05 1.51 -17.74
CA ALA A 39 3.43 2.21 -16.62
C ALA A 39 4.46 2.82 -15.62
N GLY A 40 5.73 2.97 -16.04
CA GLY A 40 6.82 3.43 -15.16
C GLY A 40 6.58 4.82 -14.52
N GLU A 41 5.80 5.67 -15.18
CA GLU A 41 5.47 7.00 -14.66
C GLU A 41 4.48 6.98 -13.48
N MET A 42 3.78 5.86 -13.22
CA MET A 42 2.78 5.80 -12.15
C MET A 42 3.34 6.15 -10.79
N TRP A 43 4.49 5.57 -10.46
CA TRP A 43 5.14 5.75 -9.17
C TRP A 43 6.43 6.57 -9.30
N GLY A 44 6.69 7.12 -10.49
CA GLY A 44 7.94 7.80 -10.84
C GLY A 44 9.10 6.85 -11.14
N ASN A 45 10.15 7.37 -11.76
CA ASN A 45 11.28 6.57 -12.24
C ASN A 45 12.42 6.42 -11.21
N GLN A 46 12.33 7.14 -10.09
CA GLN A 46 13.33 7.08 -9.03
C GLN A 46 12.87 6.10 -7.93
N PRO A 47 13.72 5.15 -7.50
CA PRO A 47 13.48 4.31 -6.33
C PRO A 47 13.06 5.14 -5.11
N LEU A 48 12.04 4.70 -4.39
CA LEU A 48 11.56 5.31 -3.16
C LEU A 48 12.70 5.41 -2.13
N SER A 49 13.53 4.37 -2.03
CA SER A 49 14.71 4.36 -1.14
C SER A 49 15.76 5.43 -1.47
N ALA A 50 15.83 5.86 -2.73
CA ALA A 50 16.78 6.85 -3.21
C ALA A 50 16.25 8.29 -3.11
N ARG A 51 14.98 8.50 -2.73
CA ARG A 51 14.39 9.84 -2.58
C ARG A 51 14.81 10.45 -1.25
N ALA A 52 15.32 11.67 -1.31
CA ALA A 52 15.71 12.41 -0.12
C ALA A 52 14.53 12.57 0.85
N GLY A 53 14.73 12.25 2.13
CA GLY A 53 13.72 12.37 3.19
C GLY A 53 12.70 11.21 3.27
N GLN A 54 12.58 10.38 2.24
CA GLN A 54 11.51 9.38 2.16
C GLN A 54 11.60 8.28 3.22
N ARG A 55 12.82 7.83 3.54
CA ARG A 55 13.06 6.89 4.65
C ARG A 55 12.59 7.46 5.98
N GLN A 56 12.88 8.73 6.23
CA GLN A 56 12.44 9.40 7.45
C GLN A 56 10.93 9.56 7.49
N GLU A 57 10.29 9.88 6.35
CA GLU A 57 8.83 9.93 6.26
C GLU A 57 8.18 8.58 6.60
N VAL A 58 8.71 7.46 6.08
CA VAL A 58 8.21 6.12 6.44
C VAL A 58 8.34 5.86 7.94
N ILE A 59 9.48 6.23 8.54
CA ILE A 59 9.69 6.13 10.00
C ILE A 59 8.65 6.96 10.76
N ASP A 60 8.40 8.20 10.32
CA ASP A 60 7.48 9.11 11.01
C ASP A 60 6.02 8.63 10.92
N ILE A 61 5.63 8.03 9.79
CA ILE A 61 4.33 7.37 9.64
C ILE A 61 4.21 6.19 10.61
N ILE A 62 5.20 5.30 10.67
CA ILE A 62 5.16 4.13 11.56
C ILE A 62 5.12 4.55 13.03
N LYS A 63 5.82 5.63 13.42
CA LYS A 63 5.75 6.18 14.79
C LYS A 63 4.40 6.83 15.11
N GLY A 64 3.59 7.14 14.09
CA GLY A 64 2.44 8.02 14.24
C GLY A 64 2.83 9.48 14.57
N THR A 65 4.09 9.88 14.33
CA THR A 65 4.57 11.25 14.57
C THR A 65 4.16 12.20 13.46
N THR A 66 3.75 11.69 12.29
CA THR A 66 3.00 12.47 11.30
C THR A 66 1.64 12.88 11.86
N LYS A 67 1.65 13.97 12.65
CA LYS A 67 0.47 14.79 12.90
C LYS A 67 0.16 15.56 11.62
N GLU A 68 -0.41 14.90 10.62
CA GLU A 68 -0.96 15.67 9.51
C GLU A 68 -2.15 16.47 10.05
N LEU A 69 -2.18 17.77 9.73
CA LEU A 69 -3.40 18.59 9.76
C LEU A 69 -4.57 17.90 9.00
N HIS A 70 -4.25 16.92 8.16
CA HIS A 70 -5.11 16.21 7.23
C HIS A 70 -5.33 14.72 7.58
N GLY A 71 -5.08 14.28 8.81
CA GLY A 71 -5.48 12.95 9.30
C GLY A 71 -4.34 11.91 9.36
N SER A 72 -4.49 10.90 10.23
CA SER A 72 -3.42 9.93 10.47
C SER A 72 -3.17 9.04 9.25
N ARG A 73 -1.89 8.68 9.08
CA ARG A 73 -1.41 7.67 8.13
C ARG A 73 -0.95 6.43 8.88
N ASP A 74 -1.12 5.27 8.26
CA ASP A 74 -0.69 3.98 8.79
C ASP A 74 -0.13 3.10 7.68
N PHE A 75 0.83 2.25 8.02
CA PHE A 75 1.29 1.15 7.17
C PHE A 75 0.82 -0.20 7.72
N LEU A 76 0.34 -1.06 6.82
CA LEU A 76 0.10 -2.47 7.07
C LEU A 76 1.09 -3.32 6.28
N ILE A 77 1.52 -4.41 6.88
CA ILE A 77 2.40 -5.41 6.28
C ILE A 77 1.65 -6.74 6.18
N ALA A 78 1.63 -7.32 4.98
CA ALA A 78 1.27 -8.72 4.79
C ALA A 78 2.52 -9.57 4.91
N GLU A 79 2.47 -10.62 5.72
CA GLU A 79 3.58 -11.55 5.93
C GLU A 79 3.09 -13.00 6.00
N THR A 80 3.99 -13.92 5.77
CA THR A 80 3.83 -15.34 6.03
C THR A 80 4.91 -15.81 7.00
N ARG A 81 4.69 -16.97 7.62
CA ARG A 81 5.66 -17.60 8.52
C ARG A 81 5.91 -19.05 8.09
N PRO A 82 6.72 -19.28 7.04
CA PRO A 82 7.29 -20.59 6.76
C PRO A 82 8.18 -21.06 7.91
N SER A 83 8.63 -22.33 7.85
CA SER A 83 9.53 -22.92 8.84
C SER A 83 10.86 -22.16 9.02
N GLU A 84 11.29 -21.43 8.00
CA GLU A 84 12.56 -20.70 7.96
C GLU A 84 12.51 -19.29 8.54
N GLY A 85 11.31 -18.78 8.87
CA GLY A 85 11.15 -17.45 9.48
C GLY A 85 9.99 -16.65 8.91
N ILE A 86 9.93 -15.37 9.30
CA ILE A 86 8.93 -14.43 8.79
C ILE A 86 9.36 -13.93 7.41
N VAL A 87 8.44 -13.96 6.45
CA VAL A 87 8.63 -13.39 5.13
C VAL A 87 7.52 -12.39 4.86
N GLN A 88 7.87 -11.11 4.76
CA GLN A 88 6.94 -10.07 4.35
C GLN A 88 6.64 -10.19 2.84
N LEU A 89 5.45 -9.84 2.39
CA LEU A 89 4.99 -10.13 1.01
C LEU A 89 4.31 -8.94 0.35
N GLY A 90 3.85 -7.97 1.12
CA GLY A 90 3.32 -6.73 0.60
C GLY A 90 3.12 -5.69 1.71
N ALA A 91 2.89 -4.45 1.29
CA ALA A 91 2.56 -3.35 2.18
C ALA A 91 1.36 -2.57 1.66
N ALA A 92 0.60 -1.97 2.57
CA ALA A 92 -0.43 -1.00 2.24
C ALA A 92 -0.23 0.26 3.08
N MET A 93 -0.42 1.43 2.48
CA MET A 93 -0.45 2.71 3.18
C MET A 93 -1.86 3.27 3.15
N THR A 94 -2.36 3.71 4.30
CA THR A 94 -3.69 4.32 4.41
C THR A 94 -3.64 5.70 5.00
N ARG A 95 -4.66 6.51 4.69
CA ARG A 95 -4.96 7.79 5.31
C ARG A 95 -6.37 7.77 5.90
N GLN A 96 -6.63 8.56 6.93
CA GLN A 96 -7.98 8.81 7.43
C GLN A 96 -8.72 9.98 6.75
N ARG A 97 -8.10 10.62 5.75
CA ARG A 97 -8.74 11.61 4.87
C ARG A 97 -8.28 11.42 3.44
N LEU A 98 -9.06 11.96 2.50
CA LEU A 98 -8.71 11.96 1.08
C LEU A 98 -7.54 12.90 0.80
N PRO A 99 -6.60 12.53 -0.10
CA PRO A 99 -5.61 13.44 -0.63
C PRO A 99 -6.23 14.69 -1.25
N GLU A 100 -5.52 15.81 -1.16
CA GLU A 100 -6.03 17.12 -1.62
C GLU A 100 -6.37 17.14 -3.12
N TYR A 101 -5.58 16.45 -3.95
CA TYR A 101 -5.80 16.41 -5.39
C TYR A 101 -7.17 15.78 -5.76
N LEU A 102 -7.70 14.84 -4.96
CA LEU A 102 -9.03 14.27 -5.21
C LEU A 102 -10.15 15.30 -5.01
N ASN A 103 -9.94 16.27 -4.11
CA ASN A 103 -10.89 17.36 -3.90
C ASN A 103 -10.89 18.38 -5.06
N GLN A 104 -9.89 18.34 -5.93
CA GLN A 104 -9.77 19.25 -7.08
C GLN A 104 -10.51 18.72 -8.33
N HIS A 105 -10.85 17.43 -8.35
CA HIS A 105 -11.56 16.82 -9.47
C HIS A 105 -13.08 16.89 -9.28
N VAL A 106 -13.75 17.70 -10.11
CA VAL A 106 -15.22 17.86 -10.11
C VAL A 106 -15.94 16.52 -10.25
N ASP A 107 -15.44 15.64 -11.09
CA ASP A 107 -16.05 14.33 -11.36
C ASP A 107 -15.98 13.39 -10.14
N ILE A 108 -15.01 13.59 -9.24
CA ILE A 108 -14.82 12.75 -8.05
C ILE A 108 -15.67 13.27 -6.89
N LYS A 109 -15.95 14.58 -6.83
CA LYS A 109 -16.72 15.19 -5.73
C LYS A 109 -18.08 14.55 -5.53
N SER A 110 -18.79 14.17 -6.60
CA SER A 110 -20.10 13.49 -6.50
C SER A 110 -20.02 12.08 -5.94
N HIS A 111 -18.83 11.46 -5.93
CA HIS A 111 -18.58 10.14 -5.38
C HIS A 111 -18.04 10.17 -3.94
N ILE A 112 -17.73 11.36 -3.41
CA ILE A 112 -17.24 11.54 -2.05
C ILE A 112 -18.42 11.88 -1.14
N ASP A 113 -18.72 10.95 -0.23
CA ASP A 113 -19.65 11.22 0.87
C ASP A 113 -18.93 11.92 2.03
N ALA A 114 -19.16 13.22 2.17
CA ALA A 114 -18.54 14.06 3.21
C ALA A 114 -19.02 13.73 4.64
N ASN A 115 -20.12 12.97 4.80
CA ASN A 115 -20.68 12.63 6.11
C ASN A 115 -20.15 11.29 6.65
N LYS A 116 -19.38 10.56 5.86
CA LYS A 116 -18.86 9.23 6.22
C LYS A 116 -17.46 9.30 6.80
N ALA A 117 -17.25 8.58 7.90
CA ALA A 117 -15.91 8.33 8.39
C ALA A 117 -15.19 7.38 7.42
N LEU A 118 -14.04 7.77 6.90
CA LEU A 118 -13.38 7.04 5.82
C LEU A 118 -12.00 6.52 6.18
N ILE A 119 -11.57 5.52 5.41
CA ILE A 119 -10.17 5.19 5.17
C ILE A 119 -9.92 5.36 3.67
N TYR A 120 -8.78 5.93 3.31
CA TYR A 120 -8.30 5.97 1.94
C TYR A 120 -7.04 5.11 1.81
N LEU A 121 -7.08 4.11 0.93
CA LEU A 121 -5.94 3.28 0.56
C LEU A 121 -5.11 4.03 -0.47
N GLU A 122 -3.99 4.58 -0.03
CA GLU A 122 -3.10 5.40 -0.86
C GLU A 122 -2.09 4.55 -1.63
N VAL A 123 -1.61 3.48 -1.00
CA VAL A 123 -0.61 2.59 -1.60
C VAL A 123 -1.01 1.15 -1.33
N LEU A 124 -0.92 0.33 -2.36
CA LEU A 124 -0.98 -1.13 -2.23
C LEU A 124 0.14 -1.73 -3.07
N VAL A 125 1.09 -2.37 -2.42
CA VAL A 125 2.25 -2.98 -3.07
C VAL A 125 2.39 -4.45 -2.68
N ALA A 126 2.58 -5.29 -3.69
CA ALA A 126 3.04 -6.66 -3.54
C ALA A 126 4.52 -6.72 -3.93
N ASP A 127 5.34 -7.32 -3.07
CA ASP A 127 6.79 -7.39 -3.26
C ASP A 127 7.15 -8.25 -4.49
N GLN A 128 7.85 -7.65 -5.45
CA GLN A 128 8.22 -8.28 -6.72
C GLN A 128 9.62 -8.90 -6.69
N ARG A 129 10.35 -8.83 -5.55
CA ARG A 129 11.66 -9.46 -5.45
C ARG A 129 11.57 -10.99 -5.67
N PRO A 130 12.62 -11.61 -6.25
CA PRO A 130 12.63 -13.04 -6.53
C PRO A 130 12.31 -13.91 -5.31
N ASN A 131 11.77 -15.11 -5.55
CA ASN A 131 11.44 -16.11 -4.54
C ASN A 131 10.36 -15.70 -3.52
N ARG A 132 9.63 -14.60 -3.73
CA ARG A 132 8.46 -14.25 -2.91
C ARG A 132 7.17 -14.79 -3.52
N ARG A 133 6.36 -15.49 -2.73
CA ARG A 133 5.00 -15.90 -3.11
C ARG A 133 4.03 -14.78 -2.76
N TYR A 134 3.91 -13.79 -3.63
CA TYR A 134 3.08 -12.60 -3.41
C TYR A 134 1.59 -12.79 -3.74
N LYS A 135 1.19 -13.90 -4.37
CA LYS A 135 -0.22 -14.18 -4.69
C LYS A 135 -1.05 -14.19 -3.41
N GLY A 136 -2.11 -13.37 -3.39
CA GLY A 136 -3.01 -13.23 -2.24
C GLY A 136 -2.59 -12.15 -1.23
N ALA A 137 -1.37 -11.60 -1.28
CA ALA A 137 -0.94 -10.56 -0.33
C ALA A 137 -1.80 -9.29 -0.43
N GLY A 138 -2.07 -8.82 -1.66
CA GLY A 138 -2.96 -7.67 -1.89
C GLY A 138 -4.39 -7.91 -1.40
N GLN A 139 -4.94 -9.09 -1.65
CA GLN A 139 -6.27 -9.47 -1.14
C GLN A 139 -6.28 -9.49 0.39
N ALA A 140 -5.26 -10.07 1.03
CA ALA A 140 -5.15 -10.11 2.48
C ALA A 140 -5.09 -8.70 3.09
N LEU A 141 -4.29 -7.80 2.49
CA LEU A 141 -4.21 -6.40 2.91
C LEU A 141 -5.57 -5.69 2.83
N VAL A 142 -6.27 -5.83 1.70
CA VAL A 142 -7.59 -5.20 1.50
C VAL A 142 -8.64 -5.78 2.47
N GLU A 143 -8.64 -7.09 2.70
CA GLU A 143 -9.58 -7.71 3.66
C GLU A 143 -9.29 -7.29 5.09
N ALA A 144 -8.01 -7.24 5.50
CA ALA A 144 -7.62 -6.73 6.80
C ALA A 144 -8.01 -5.26 6.99
N LEU A 145 -7.86 -4.43 5.95
CA LEU A 145 -8.30 -3.04 5.96
C LEU A 145 -9.80 -2.90 6.14
N LYS A 146 -10.61 -3.71 5.43
CA LYS A 146 -12.07 -3.70 5.60
C LYS A 146 -12.46 -4.11 7.03
N GLN A 147 -11.79 -5.10 7.61
CA GLN A 147 -12.05 -5.54 8.98
C GLN A 147 -11.69 -4.44 9.98
N ARG A 148 -10.50 -3.84 9.86
CA ARG A 148 -10.05 -2.75 10.73
C ARG A 148 -10.93 -1.51 10.60
N ALA A 149 -11.29 -1.12 9.38
CA ALA A 149 -12.23 -0.03 9.12
C ALA A 149 -13.54 -0.20 9.88
N ARG A 150 -14.14 -1.40 9.85
CA ARG A 150 -15.38 -1.69 10.57
C ARG A 150 -15.21 -1.62 12.09
N LEU A 151 -14.10 -2.15 12.63
CA LEU A 151 -13.79 -2.08 14.06
C LEU A 151 -13.56 -0.65 14.54
N ASP A 152 -12.94 0.18 13.71
CA ASP A 152 -12.64 1.59 13.98
C ASP A 152 -13.84 2.53 13.65
N GLY A 153 -15.02 1.97 13.37
CA GLY A 153 -16.24 2.73 13.10
C GLY A 153 -16.21 3.54 11.79
N LYS A 154 -15.42 3.11 10.81
CA LYS A 154 -15.34 3.73 9.48
C LYS A 154 -16.42 3.14 8.57
N ASP A 155 -17.08 4.01 7.82
CA ASP A 155 -18.20 3.69 6.95
C ASP A 155 -17.74 3.27 5.54
N ILE A 156 -16.57 3.74 5.10
CA ILE A 156 -16.14 3.62 3.71
C ILE A 156 -14.63 3.50 3.53
N LEU A 157 -14.22 2.67 2.57
CA LEU A 157 -12.85 2.55 2.08
C LEU A 157 -12.80 3.08 0.65
N TYR A 158 -12.07 4.18 0.44
CA TYR A 158 -11.76 4.68 -0.90
C TYR A 158 -10.37 4.19 -1.34
N VAL A 159 -10.21 4.02 -2.64
CA VAL A 159 -8.91 3.81 -3.32
C VAL A 159 -9.04 4.50 -4.67
N ASP A 160 -7.94 5.00 -5.21
CA ASP A 160 -7.88 5.45 -6.58
C ASP A 160 -6.82 4.67 -7.37
N VAL A 161 -6.93 4.73 -8.69
CA VAL A 161 -5.93 4.21 -9.63
C VAL A 161 -5.55 5.31 -10.63
N TRP A 162 -5.76 6.57 -10.23
CA TRP A 162 -5.79 7.72 -11.13
C TRP A 162 -4.44 8.40 -11.25
N ALA A 163 -3.60 8.29 -10.22
CA ALA A 163 -2.27 8.88 -10.20
C ALA A 163 -1.32 8.17 -11.18
N GLY A 164 -1.04 8.83 -12.31
CA GLY A 164 -0.05 8.43 -13.31
C GLY A 164 -0.58 7.59 -14.48
N ASN A 165 0.30 7.22 -15.41
CA ASN A 165 -0.03 6.50 -16.66
C ASN A 165 -1.18 7.14 -17.50
N ASN A 166 -1.14 8.47 -17.71
CA ASN A 166 -2.18 9.17 -18.48
C ASN A 166 -3.62 8.85 -18.04
N ARG A 167 -3.83 8.55 -16.74
CA ARG A 167 -5.14 8.15 -16.17
C ARG A 167 -5.71 6.86 -16.76
N ARG A 168 -4.83 5.97 -17.26
CA ARG A 168 -5.19 4.66 -17.78
C ARG A 168 -4.92 3.59 -16.74
N LEU A 169 -5.82 2.61 -16.69
CA LEU A 169 -5.61 1.40 -15.91
C LEU A 169 -4.58 0.50 -16.61
N ASN A 170 -3.66 -0.06 -15.84
CA ASN A 170 -2.77 -1.10 -16.34
C ASN A 170 -3.61 -2.35 -16.64
N MET A 171 -3.59 -2.77 -17.90
CA MET A 171 -4.27 -3.97 -18.35
C MET A 171 -3.22 -4.97 -18.84
N GLN A 172 -3.15 -6.13 -18.18
CA GLN A 172 -2.36 -7.25 -18.65
C GLN A 172 -3.31 -8.32 -19.17
N VAL A 173 -3.19 -8.63 -20.46
CA VAL A 173 -3.92 -9.71 -21.12
C VAL A 173 -2.98 -10.91 -21.16
N TRP A 174 -3.41 -12.03 -20.60
CA TRP A 174 -2.71 -13.31 -20.71
C TRP A 174 -3.18 -14.02 -21.99
N PRO A 175 -2.30 -14.73 -22.71
CA PRO A 175 -2.72 -15.57 -23.83
C PRO A 175 -3.66 -16.69 -23.40
#